data_AF-A0A3L7QUM4-F1
#
_entry.id   AF-A0A3L7QUM4-F1
#
_cell.length_a   1.000
_cell.length_b   1.000
_cell.length_c   1.000
_cell.angle_alpha   90.00
_cell.angle_beta   90.00
_cell.angle_gamma   90.00
#
_symmetry.space_group_name_H-M   'P 1'
#
loop_
_entity.id
_entity.type
_entity.pdbx_description
1 polymer ?
#
loop_
_entity_poly.entity_id
_entity_poly.type
_entity_poly.pdbx_seq_one_letter_code
_entity_poly.pdbx_strand_id
1 'polypeptide(L)'
;MSQNYIVKGTIKSTGKPIESKIVAQSEKNAEMIARDRGIEVTSVWLEGTVPAIAATKPVMGLAVFAGIGHEAGRVELSETLQDNSGYANIIWAMGAGVISAAMHGLLILLIMLIPFENAPVQAAKLDEPTKIEESEPEPDLTITDIGNDIEVPTQYNVDRKDEMSVPGPEDPSQTVGIPNSPETVASNVPPPPGFGGGTGAAPSLDVSGLGSNVGSIGGMGGVYAPGGIAGRSGATREKLLNEGGGNALSEAAVARGLKFFALHQADDGHWSLDKYGDHYRTAPIGNPASKIIKHNTGEKAQSNDIAGTGFGLLPFLAAGITHKPSGKKSQEDYSKTVMGGVNFLIKKQGKDGNYGGGLYSHPLATIAMCEAYGMTSDPLIKISAQRALDYLIYAQHDGGGWRYGPKQAGDTSVTGWCTMALKSGQMAGLKVPTERYKMVEKYLDGVHDPKSGGYGYTDPGAAPAMTAIGMLCRQYMGVNPRNPGLLKGVEIMKKIHPGVSPANYNMYQIYYATQVMHHMCGEAWDFWNLGPEVAGVRKNGVRDILIAKQVQGADPKKIMLSGSWDALGAHADAGGRIMATSMALLTMEVYYRHLPLYRREMGGAK
;
A
#
# COMPACT_ATOMS: atom_id res chain seq x y z
N MET A 1 25.95 -10.84 -51.44
CA MET A 1 25.99 -9.36 -51.50
C MET A 1 26.36 -8.86 -50.11
N SER A 2 27.18 -7.80 -50.01
CA SER A 2 27.50 -7.23 -48.69
C SER A 2 26.32 -6.43 -48.15
N GLN A 3 26.08 -6.53 -46.84
CA GLN A 3 25.01 -5.85 -46.11
C GLN A 3 25.58 -5.06 -44.94
N ASN A 4 24.80 -4.12 -44.40
CA ASN A 4 25.18 -3.35 -43.22
C ASN A 4 24.80 -4.10 -41.95
N TYR A 5 25.75 -4.29 -41.05
CA TYR A 5 25.54 -4.87 -39.73
C TYR A 5 25.81 -3.84 -38.65
N ILE A 6 24.99 -3.84 -37.59
CA ILE A 6 25.26 -3.09 -36.37
C ILE A 6 25.94 -4.03 -35.38
N VAL A 7 27.10 -3.59 -34.88
CA VAL A 7 27.90 -4.32 -33.89
C VAL A 7 27.95 -3.51 -32.60
N LYS A 8 27.48 -4.09 -31.50
CA LYS A 8 27.66 -3.56 -30.14
C LYS A 8 28.75 -4.30 -29.41
N GLY A 9 29.52 -3.56 -28.61
CA GLY A 9 30.59 -4.11 -27.80
C GLY A 9 31.30 -3.08 -26.96
N THR A 10 32.48 -3.43 -26.48
CA THR A 10 33.38 -2.57 -25.71
C THR A 10 34.72 -2.43 -26.41
N ILE A 11 35.28 -1.22 -26.45
CA ILE A 11 36.60 -0.99 -27.03
C ILE A 11 37.66 -1.54 -26.07
N LYS A 12 38.44 -2.54 -26.48
CA LYS A 12 39.41 -3.24 -25.60
C LYS A 12 40.42 -2.31 -24.94
N SER A 13 40.84 -1.24 -25.61
CA SER A 13 41.84 -0.30 -25.07
C SER A 13 41.29 0.68 -24.02
N THR A 14 39.97 0.90 -23.96
CA THR A 14 39.38 1.93 -23.10
C THR A 14 38.23 1.45 -22.23
N GLY A 15 37.71 0.24 -22.47
CA GLY A 15 36.52 -0.30 -21.79
C GLY A 15 35.21 0.44 -22.12
N LYS A 16 35.24 1.44 -23.02
CA LYS A 16 34.05 2.24 -23.36
C LYS A 16 33.11 1.45 -24.26
N PRO A 17 31.78 1.54 -24.04
CA PRO A 17 30.79 0.94 -24.93
C PRO A 17 30.82 1.61 -26.30
N ILE A 18 30.65 0.82 -27.36
CA ILE A 18 30.61 1.29 -28.74
C ILE A 18 29.52 0.55 -29.53
N GLU A 19 28.86 1.28 -30.42
CA GLU A 19 28.00 0.75 -31.47
C GLU A 19 28.61 1.18 -32.82
N SER A 20 28.91 0.21 -33.69
CA SER A 20 29.58 0.44 -34.97
C SER A 20 28.85 -0.23 -36.12
N LYS A 21 28.75 0.47 -37.24
CA LYS A 21 28.17 -0.04 -38.48
C LYS A 21 29.26 -0.62 -39.38
N ILE A 22 29.13 -1.89 -39.75
CA ILE A 22 30.11 -2.65 -40.53
C ILE A 22 29.45 -3.25 -41.77
N VAL A 23 30.03 -2.99 -42.94
CA VAL A 23 29.63 -3.64 -44.20
C VAL A 23 30.30 -5.00 -44.30
N ALA A 24 29.52 -6.08 -44.33
CA ALA A 24 30.05 -7.44 -44.41
C ALA A 24 29.13 -8.38 -45.21
N GLN A 25 29.64 -9.55 -45.58
CA GLN A 25 28.84 -10.56 -46.31
C GLN A 25 28.00 -11.45 -45.39
N SER A 26 28.24 -11.40 -44.07
CA SER A 26 27.53 -12.17 -43.04
C SER A 26 27.77 -11.56 -41.65
N GLU A 27 26.94 -11.90 -40.66
CA GLU A 27 27.15 -11.50 -39.25
C GLU A 27 28.51 -11.93 -38.73
N LYS A 28 28.96 -13.16 -39.07
CA LYS A 28 30.27 -13.69 -38.67
C LYS A 28 31.43 -12.88 -39.25
N ASN A 29 31.30 -12.40 -40.49
CA ASN A 29 32.31 -11.51 -41.09
C ASN A 29 32.29 -10.12 -40.44
N ALA A 30 31.12 -9.58 -40.10
CA ALA A 30 31.01 -8.31 -39.37
C ALA A 30 31.63 -8.40 -37.97
N GLU A 31 31.39 -9.49 -37.25
CA GLU A 31 32.00 -9.76 -35.94
C GLU A 31 33.53 -9.84 -36.02
N MET A 32 34.06 -10.54 -37.02
CA MET A 32 35.50 -10.67 -37.22
C MET A 32 36.15 -9.30 -37.50
N ILE A 33 35.55 -8.50 -38.39
CA ILE A 33 36.02 -7.13 -38.69
C ILE A 33 35.97 -6.25 -37.43
N ALA A 34 34.95 -6.39 -36.58
CA ALA A 34 34.85 -5.64 -35.33
C ALA A 34 35.94 -6.05 -34.32
N ARG A 35 36.23 -7.35 -34.22
CA ARG A 35 37.30 -7.87 -33.35
C ARG A 35 38.68 -7.40 -33.80
N ASP A 36 38.94 -7.34 -35.10
CA ASP A 36 40.18 -6.78 -35.67
C ASP A 36 40.32 -5.27 -35.39
N ARG A 37 39.19 -4.55 -35.27
CA ARG A 37 39.16 -3.14 -34.83
C ARG A 37 39.26 -2.96 -33.31
N GLY A 38 39.56 -4.02 -32.57
CA GLY A 38 39.74 -3.98 -31.12
C GLY A 38 38.43 -3.90 -30.33
N ILE A 39 37.30 -4.31 -30.90
CA ILE A 39 36.00 -4.34 -30.22
C ILE A 39 35.77 -5.74 -29.64
N GLU A 40 35.47 -5.80 -28.34
CA GLU A 40 34.91 -6.99 -27.70
C GLU A 40 33.40 -7.04 -27.96
N VAL A 41 33.01 -7.86 -28.94
CA VAL A 41 31.64 -7.89 -29.47
C VAL A 41 30.69 -8.60 -28.51
N THR A 42 29.58 -7.93 -28.17
CA THR A 42 28.48 -8.49 -27.36
C THR A 42 27.27 -8.87 -28.21
N SER A 43 27.05 -8.19 -29.33
CA SER A 43 25.97 -8.52 -30.28
C SER A 43 26.24 -7.96 -31.67
N VAL A 44 25.77 -8.68 -32.69
CA VAL A 44 25.79 -8.28 -34.10
C VAL A 44 24.42 -8.59 -34.68
N TRP A 45 23.86 -7.67 -35.47
CA TRP A 45 22.62 -7.93 -36.21
C TRP A 45 22.59 -7.10 -37.49
N LEU A 46 21.78 -7.53 -38.44
CA LEU A 46 21.56 -6.81 -39.70
C LEU A 46 20.89 -5.45 -39.44
N GLU A 47 21.37 -4.39 -40.07
CA GLU A 47 20.75 -3.06 -39.94
C GLU A 47 19.28 -3.11 -40.40
N GLY A 48 18.37 -2.68 -39.53
CA GLY A 48 16.93 -2.75 -39.76
C GLY A 48 16.23 -3.96 -39.14
N THR A 49 16.94 -4.89 -38.49
CA THR A 49 16.34 -5.97 -37.70
C THR A 49 16.45 -5.68 -36.20
N VAL A 50 15.44 -6.08 -35.42
CA VAL A 50 15.47 -5.99 -33.95
C VAL A 50 16.17 -7.25 -33.42
N PRO A 51 17.22 -7.13 -32.57
CA PRO A 51 17.99 -8.30 -32.15
C PRO A 51 17.13 -9.26 -31.31
N ALA A 52 17.07 -10.52 -31.74
CA ALA A 52 16.57 -11.62 -30.92
C ALA A 52 17.59 -11.93 -29.82
N ILE A 53 17.18 -11.82 -28.55
CA ILE A 53 18.01 -12.16 -27.40
C ILE A 53 18.32 -13.66 -27.46
N ALA A 54 19.59 -14.02 -27.62
CA ALA A 54 20.05 -15.39 -27.71
C ALA A 54 19.79 -16.15 -26.39
N ALA A 55 18.84 -17.09 -26.42
CA ALA A 55 18.71 -18.14 -25.42
C ALA A 55 19.91 -19.08 -25.52
N THR A 56 20.66 -19.24 -24.42
CA THR A 56 21.70 -20.25 -24.28
C THR A 56 21.10 -21.65 -24.44
N LYS A 57 21.57 -22.39 -25.44
CA LYS A 57 21.15 -23.78 -25.73
C LYS A 57 21.50 -24.73 -24.57
N PRO A 58 20.67 -25.76 -24.28
CA PRO A 58 21.04 -26.84 -23.37
C PRO A 58 21.99 -27.82 -24.07
N VAL A 59 23.04 -28.23 -23.35
CA VAL A 59 23.94 -29.31 -23.78
C VAL A 59 23.28 -30.65 -23.49
N MET A 60 22.98 -31.39 -24.55
CA MET A 60 22.52 -32.78 -24.51
C MET A 60 23.76 -33.68 -24.33
N GLY A 61 23.91 -34.29 -23.15
CA GLY A 61 24.97 -35.24 -22.84
C GLY A 61 24.42 -36.66 -22.77
N LEU A 62 24.65 -37.43 -23.82
CA LEU A 62 24.43 -38.86 -23.91
C LEU A 62 25.55 -39.57 -23.11
N ALA A 63 25.20 -40.39 -22.11
CA ALA A 63 26.13 -41.33 -21.50
C ALA A 63 25.44 -42.68 -21.25
N VAL A 64 25.99 -43.67 -21.93
CA VAL A 64 25.68 -45.10 -21.91
C VAL A 64 26.16 -45.70 -20.59
N PHE A 65 25.33 -46.48 -19.91
CA PHE A 65 25.78 -47.60 -19.09
C PHE A 65 24.81 -48.78 -19.25
N ALA A 66 25.35 -49.86 -19.81
CA ALA A 66 24.73 -51.18 -19.84
C ALA A 66 25.04 -51.92 -18.54
N GLY A 67 24.10 -52.74 -18.07
CA GLY A 67 24.43 -54.03 -17.47
C GLY A 67 23.94 -54.34 -16.06
N ILE A 68 22.92 -55.21 -16.03
CA ILE A 68 22.70 -56.36 -15.11
C ILE A 68 21.98 -56.10 -13.78
N GLY A 69 20.81 -56.74 -13.64
CA GLY A 69 20.08 -56.90 -12.37
C GLY A 69 18.63 -57.37 -12.56
N HIS A 70 18.45 -58.69 -12.65
CA HIS A 70 17.21 -59.47 -12.80
C HIS A 70 16.17 -59.22 -11.68
N GLU A 71 14.87 -59.04 -12.01
CA GLU A 71 13.76 -59.97 -11.69
C GLU A 71 12.32 -59.38 -11.84
N ALA A 72 11.55 -60.05 -12.70
CA ALA A 72 10.12 -60.40 -12.68
C ALA A 72 9.04 -59.41 -12.16
N GLY A 73 8.12 -59.03 -13.06
CA GLY A 73 6.78 -58.55 -12.71
C GLY A 73 5.98 -58.00 -13.91
N ARG A 74 5.06 -58.81 -14.43
CA ARG A 74 4.22 -58.65 -15.63
C ARG A 74 3.51 -57.30 -15.87
N VAL A 75 3.35 -57.06 -17.18
CA VAL A 75 2.53 -56.09 -17.92
C VAL A 75 1.02 -56.23 -17.66
N GLU A 76 0.31 -55.10 -17.55
CA GLU A 76 -1.00 -54.89 -18.18
C GLU A 76 -1.04 -53.47 -18.80
N LEU A 77 -0.93 -53.40 -20.13
CA LEU A 77 -1.30 -52.24 -20.93
C LEU A 77 -2.67 -52.54 -21.54
N SER A 78 -3.69 -51.78 -21.16
CA SER A 78 -5.01 -51.87 -21.78
C SER A 78 -4.93 -51.35 -23.22
N GLU A 79 -5.21 -52.22 -24.18
CA GLU A 79 -5.60 -51.81 -25.53
C GLU A 79 -6.92 -51.05 -25.46
N THR A 80 -6.94 -49.78 -25.89
CA THR A 80 -8.12 -49.18 -26.51
C THR A 80 -7.72 -47.88 -27.21
N LEU A 81 -8.27 -47.73 -28.43
CA LEU A 81 -8.28 -46.55 -29.30
C LEU A 81 -7.11 -46.41 -30.29
N GLN A 82 -7.07 -47.33 -31.25
CA GLN A 82 -7.04 -46.91 -32.65
C GLN A 82 -8.38 -46.22 -32.97
N ASP A 83 -8.42 -44.89 -33.06
CA ASP A 83 -9.51 -44.20 -33.77
C ASP A 83 -9.01 -42.96 -34.53
N ASN A 84 -9.47 -42.86 -35.78
CA ASN A 84 -9.10 -41.97 -36.86
C ASN A 84 -9.68 -40.54 -36.68
N SER A 85 -9.36 -39.84 -35.59
CA SER A 85 -9.96 -38.51 -35.29
C SER A 85 -9.17 -37.28 -35.79
N GLY A 86 -8.19 -37.45 -36.67
CA GLY A 86 -7.40 -36.32 -37.22
C GLY A 86 -8.24 -35.30 -38.00
N TYR A 87 -9.24 -35.75 -38.76
CA TYR A 87 -10.08 -34.86 -39.58
C TYR A 87 -11.16 -34.12 -38.77
N ALA A 88 -11.70 -34.74 -37.72
CA ALA A 88 -12.73 -34.12 -36.87
C ALA A 88 -12.18 -32.92 -36.09
N ASN A 89 -10.93 -33.00 -35.61
CA ASN A 89 -10.27 -31.93 -34.87
C ASN A 89 -9.94 -30.71 -35.75
N ILE A 90 -9.63 -30.92 -37.03
CA ILE A 90 -9.36 -29.84 -37.99
C ILE A 90 -10.65 -29.09 -38.34
N ILE A 91 -11.77 -29.82 -38.55
CA ILE A 91 -13.08 -29.20 -38.82
C ILE A 91 -13.56 -28.39 -37.61
N TRP A 92 -13.32 -28.86 -36.39
CA TRP A 92 -13.64 -28.13 -35.16
C TRP A 92 -12.80 -26.85 -35.00
N ALA A 93 -11.50 -26.91 -35.30
CA ALA A 93 -10.61 -25.75 -35.24
C ALA A 93 -10.95 -24.69 -36.31
N MET A 94 -11.34 -25.11 -37.51
CA MET A 94 -11.81 -24.20 -38.56
C MET A 94 -13.14 -23.53 -38.20
N GLY A 95 -14.08 -24.29 -37.61
CA GLY A 95 -15.34 -23.74 -37.10
C GLY A 95 -15.14 -22.69 -36.01
N ALA A 96 -14.23 -22.95 -35.05
CA ALA A 96 -13.89 -22.00 -33.99
C ALA A 96 -13.21 -20.72 -34.53
N GLY A 97 -12.38 -20.84 -35.57
CA GLY A 97 -11.76 -19.70 -36.24
C GLY A 97 -12.76 -18.76 -36.93
N VAL A 98 -13.76 -19.33 -37.62
CA VAL A 98 -14.82 -18.55 -38.28
C VAL A 98 -15.72 -17.84 -37.27
N ILE A 99 -16.08 -18.51 -36.17
CA ILE A 99 -16.87 -17.91 -35.09
C ILE A 99 -16.10 -16.76 -34.42
N SER A 100 -14.79 -16.96 -34.17
CA SER A 100 -13.93 -15.92 -33.60
C SER A 100 -13.81 -14.69 -34.53
N ALA A 101 -13.64 -14.90 -35.83
CA ALA A 101 -13.58 -13.83 -36.82
C ALA A 101 -14.91 -13.06 -36.92
N ALA A 102 -16.04 -13.76 -36.85
CA ALA A 102 -17.37 -13.15 -36.83
C ALA A 102 -17.60 -12.30 -35.56
N MET A 103 -17.18 -12.79 -34.40
CA MET A 103 -17.30 -12.05 -33.13
C MET A 103 -16.42 -10.79 -33.12
N HIS A 104 -15.19 -10.87 -33.63
CA HIS A 104 -14.31 -9.70 -33.72
C HIS A 104 -14.80 -8.71 -34.78
N GLY A 105 -15.33 -9.18 -35.91
CA GLY A 105 -15.97 -8.33 -36.91
C GLY A 105 -17.17 -7.57 -36.35
N LEU A 106 -18.01 -8.24 -35.56
CA LEU A 106 -19.15 -7.61 -34.88
C LEU A 106 -18.70 -6.56 -33.86
N LEU A 107 -17.63 -6.85 -33.09
CA LEU A 107 -17.07 -5.91 -32.12
C LEU A 107 -16.53 -4.65 -32.81
N ILE A 108 -15.83 -4.79 -33.93
CA ILE A 108 -15.31 -3.66 -34.70
C ILE A 108 -16.46 -2.84 -35.30
N LEU A 109 -17.51 -3.50 -35.81
CA LEU A 109 -18.71 -2.83 -36.31
C LEU A 109 -19.42 -2.03 -35.21
N LEU A 110 -19.53 -2.60 -34.00
CA LEU A 110 -20.11 -1.93 -32.84
C LEU A 110 -19.29 -0.72 -32.39
N ILE A 111 -17.95 -0.79 -32.47
CA ILE A 111 -17.06 0.35 -32.19
C ILE A 111 -17.22 1.45 -33.25
N MET A 112 -17.41 1.08 -34.52
CA MET A 112 -17.64 2.04 -35.61
C MET A 112 -19.03 2.70 -35.57
N LEU A 113 -19.99 2.13 -34.83
CA LEU A 113 -21.32 2.69 -34.61
C LEU A 113 -21.39 3.66 -33.42
N ILE A 114 -20.29 3.89 -32.71
CA ILE A 114 -20.20 4.95 -31.70
C ILE A 114 -19.99 6.28 -32.42
N PRO A 115 -20.98 7.19 -32.46
CA PRO A 115 -20.78 8.49 -33.07
C PRO A 115 -19.77 9.29 -32.24
N PHE A 116 -18.64 9.67 -32.86
CA PHE A 116 -17.81 10.74 -32.32
C PHE A 116 -18.55 12.05 -32.54
N GLU A 117 -19.32 12.48 -31.53
CA GLU A 117 -19.81 13.86 -31.47
C GLU A 117 -18.60 14.79 -31.31
N ASN A 118 -18.17 15.38 -32.43
CA ASN A 118 -17.38 16.60 -32.41
C ASN A 118 -18.32 17.73 -31.97
N ALA A 119 -18.43 17.96 -30.67
CA ALA A 119 -19.09 19.14 -30.16
C ALA A 119 -18.36 20.39 -30.72
N PRO A 120 -19.07 21.35 -31.33
CA PRO A 120 -18.47 22.58 -31.80
C PRO A 120 -17.94 23.36 -30.60
N VAL A 121 -16.67 23.77 -30.68
CA VAL A 121 -16.07 24.72 -29.74
C VAL A 121 -16.91 25.99 -29.79
N GLN A 122 -17.65 26.24 -28.72
CA GLN A 122 -18.41 27.47 -28.58
C GLN A 122 -17.40 28.58 -28.29
N ALA A 123 -17.14 29.39 -29.31
CA ALA A 123 -16.35 30.60 -29.19
C ALA A 123 -16.94 31.47 -28.08
N ALA A 124 -16.16 31.70 -27.03
CA ALA A 124 -16.48 32.72 -26.05
C ALA A 124 -16.60 34.05 -26.80
N LYS A 125 -17.72 34.76 -26.59
CA LYS A 125 -17.91 36.12 -27.09
C LYS A 125 -16.80 37.00 -26.51
N LEU A 126 -16.06 37.62 -27.41
CA LEU A 126 -15.21 38.77 -27.17
C LEU A 126 -16.12 39.96 -26.80
N ASP A 127 -15.97 40.47 -25.59
CA ASP A 127 -16.26 41.88 -25.31
C ASP A 127 -15.02 42.69 -25.72
N GLU A 128 -15.20 43.70 -26.58
CA GLU A 128 -14.17 44.68 -26.98
C GLU A 128 -13.91 45.74 -25.86
N PRO A 129 -12.98 46.70 -26.03
CA PRO A 129 -11.55 46.57 -25.88
C PRO A 129 -11.02 47.55 -24.80
N THR A 130 -10.41 47.05 -23.74
CA THR A 130 -9.71 47.94 -22.79
C THR A 130 -8.26 48.13 -23.23
N LYS A 131 -8.01 49.32 -23.80
CA LYS A 131 -6.76 50.10 -23.88
C LYS A 131 -5.42 49.36 -23.91
N ILE A 132 -4.73 49.60 -25.03
CA ILE A 132 -3.31 49.39 -25.30
C ILE A 132 -2.46 49.97 -24.17
N GLU A 133 -1.64 49.13 -23.53
CA GLU A 133 -0.39 49.53 -22.89
C GLU A 133 0.73 48.58 -23.33
N GLU A 134 1.91 49.17 -23.45
CA GLU A 134 3.02 48.82 -24.34
C GLU A 134 3.83 47.58 -23.92
N SER A 135 4.59 47.07 -24.89
CA SER A 135 5.54 45.96 -24.80
C SER A 135 6.47 46.06 -23.58
N GLU A 136 6.58 44.96 -22.83
CA GLU A 136 7.59 44.80 -21.78
C GLU A 136 9.02 44.91 -22.37
N PRO A 137 9.93 45.68 -21.75
CA PRO A 137 11.33 45.71 -22.16
C PRO A 137 12.09 44.50 -21.60
N GLU A 138 13.06 44.01 -22.36
CA GLU A 138 13.95 42.92 -21.94
C GLU A 138 14.74 43.27 -20.66
N PRO A 139 15.03 42.29 -19.79
CA PRO A 139 15.67 42.54 -18.50
C PRO A 139 17.12 43.02 -18.67
N ASP A 140 17.40 44.18 -18.09
CA ASP A 140 18.75 44.72 -17.90
C ASP A 140 19.49 43.89 -16.84
N LEU A 141 20.56 43.21 -17.27
CA LEU A 141 21.42 42.37 -16.42
C LEU A 141 22.58 43.14 -15.78
N THR A 142 22.54 44.47 -15.75
CA THR A 142 23.51 45.26 -14.99
C THR A 142 23.10 45.39 -13.52
N ILE A 143 23.41 44.35 -12.76
CA ILE A 143 23.42 44.42 -11.29
C ILE A 143 24.50 45.42 -10.87
N THR A 144 24.08 46.60 -10.44
CA THR A 144 24.91 47.51 -9.65
C THR A 144 24.08 48.10 -8.52
N ASP A 145 23.50 47.25 -7.67
CA ASP A 145 23.05 47.72 -6.36
C ASP A 145 23.85 47.13 -5.22
N ILE A 146 24.26 48.07 -4.40
CA ILE A 146 25.28 48.01 -3.38
C ILE A 146 24.60 47.60 -2.08
N GLY A 147 25.17 46.62 -1.41
CA GLY A 147 25.27 46.63 0.04
C GLY A 147 24.03 46.21 0.82
N ASN A 148 24.14 45.04 1.43
CA ASN A 148 23.52 44.74 2.71
C ASN A 148 23.67 45.94 3.66
N ASP A 149 22.58 46.64 3.94
CA ASP A 149 22.49 47.52 5.09
C ASP A 149 22.18 46.66 6.32
N ILE A 150 23.21 46.40 7.13
CA ILE A 150 23.16 45.54 8.32
C ILE A 150 22.55 46.31 9.52
N GLU A 151 22.26 47.60 9.37
CA GLU A 151 21.66 48.41 10.45
C GLU A 151 20.13 48.45 10.40
N VAL A 152 19.48 47.85 9.39
CA VAL A 152 18.02 47.77 9.31
C VAL A 152 17.52 46.53 10.06
N PRO A 153 16.73 46.66 11.13
CA PRO A 153 16.18 45.51 11.85
C PRO A 153 15.20 44.73 10.96
N THR A 154 15.53 43.49 10.59
CA THR A 154 14.68 42.63 9.75
C THR A 154 13.58 41.91 10.53
N GLN A 155 13.00 42.55 11.56
CA GLN A 155 11.87 42.01 12.31
C GLN A 155 10.62 42.88 12.11
N TYR A 156 9.69 42.41 11.29
CA TYR A 156 8.29 42.79 11.46
C TYR A 156 7.75 42.09 12.69
N ASN A 157 7.90 42.73 13.85
CA ASN A 157 7.10 42.40 15.02
C ASN A 157 5.73 43.05 14.82
N VAL A 158 4.80 42.31 14.20
CA VAL A 158 3.43 42.79 14.03
C VAL A 158 2.68 42.50 15.34
N ASP A 159 2.60 43.51 16.21
CA ASP A 159 1.71 43.45 17.37
C ASP A 159 0.27 43.27 16.89
N ARG A 160 -0.38 42.21 17.39
CA ARG A 160 -1.81 41.99 17.19
C ARG A 160 -2.57 43.10 17.93
N LYS A 161 -3.02 44.11 17.19
CA LYS A 161 -4.07 45.02 17.63
C LYS A 161 -5.41 44.50 17.09
N ASP A 162 -6.19 43.89 17.97
CA ASP A 162 -7.57 44.32 18.26
C ASP A 162 -8.29 43.30 19.15
N GLU A 163 -8.45 43.68 20.41
CA GLU A 163 -9.60 43.33 21.25
C GLU A 163 -10.73 44.32 20.90
N MET A 164 -11.64 43.95 20.00
CA MET A 164 -12.93 44.61 19.85
C MET A 164 -14.00 43.54 19.62
N SER A 165 -14.52 43.00 20.72
CA SER A 165 -15.81 42.33 20.73
C SER A 165 -16.86 43.40 20.52
N VAL A 166 -17.64 43.31 19.44
CA VAL A 166 -18.74 44.25 19.16
C VAL A 166 -19.69 44.25 20.38
N PRO A 167 -19.89 45.36 21.10
CA PRO A 167 -20.84 45.42 22.20
C PRO A 167 -22.18 45.92 21.65
N GLY A 168 -23.17 45.04 21.62
CA GLY A 168 -24.56 45.41 21.40
C GLY A 168 -25.48 44.26 21.85
N PRO A 169 -26.61 44.54 22.53
CA PRO A 169 -27.57 43.51 22.85
C PRO A 169 -28.08 42.88 21.55
N GLU A 170 -27.96 41.57 21.45
CA GLU A 170 -28.47 40.79 20.32
C GLU A 170 -30.01 40.85 20.29
N ASP A 171 -30.56 41.47 19.24
CA ASP A 171 -31.98 41.39 18.91
C ASP A 171 -32.24 40.04 18.20
N PRO A 172 -32.88 39.06 18.86
CA PRO A 172 -33.06 37.72 18.29
C PRO A 172 -34.05 37.70 17.11
N SER A 173 -34.73 38.83 16.84
CA SER A 173 -35.72 38.94 15.77
C SER A 173 -35.14 39.40 14.44
N GLN A 174 -33.89 39.88 14.40
CA GLN A 174 -33.26 40.27 13.15
C GLN A 174 -32.66 39.07 12.40
N THR A 175 -32.92 39.03 11.10
CA THR A 175 -32.44 37.97 10.20
C THR A 175 -30.95 38.19 9.88
N VAL A 176 -30.14 37.14 9.99
CA VAL A 176 -28.70 37.19 9.72
C VAL A 176 -28.45 37.56 8.26
N GLY A 177 -27.89 38.75 8.01
CA GLY A 177 -27.59 39.25 6.66
C GLY A 177 -27.12 40.69 6.65
N ILE A 178 -26.63 41.16 5.49
CA ILE A 178 -26.20 42.54 5.30
C ILE A 178 -27.45 43.45 5.30
N PRO A 179 -27.52 44.48 6.15
CA PRO A 179 -28.65 45.42 6.15
C PRO A 179 -28.84 46.07 4.77
N ASN A 180 -30.08 46.07 4.27
CA ASN A 180 -30.49 46.62 2.97
C ASN A 180 -30.03 45.86 1.71
N SER A 181 -29.67 44.57 1.82
CA SER A 181 -29.54 43.73 0.63
C SER A 181 -30.92 43.54 -0.04
N PRO A 182 -31.04 43.60 -1.38
CA PRO A 182 -32.29 43.30 -2.06
C PRO A 182 -32.77 41.89 -1.70
N GLU A 183 -34.08 41.72 -1.48
CA GLU A 183 -34.70 40.40 -1.29
C GLU A 183 -34.65 39.61 -2.61
N THR A 184 -33.53 38.93 -2.84
CA THR A 184 -33.44 37.93 -3.89
C THR A 184 -33.84 36.58 -3.32
N VAL A 185 -34.82 35.93 -3.96
CA VAL A 185 -35.20 34.55 -3.66
C VAL A 185 -33.97 33.66 -3.86
N ALA A 186 -33.37 33.20 -2.77
CA ALA A 186 -32.25 32.29 -2.81
C ALA A 186 -32.75 30.89 -3.23
N SER A 187 -32.63 30.57 -4.51
CA SER A 187 -32.58 29.20 -4.99
C SER A 187 -31.74 29.12 -6.25
N ASN A 188 -30.61 28.40 -6.15
CA ASN A 188 -30.24 27.31 -7.09
C ASN A 188 -28.93 26.61 -6.69
N VAL A 189 -28.72 26.39 -5.39
CA VAL A 189 -27.83 25.32 -4.93
C VAL A 189 -28.71 24.31 -4.21
N PRO A 190 -28.91 23.09 -4.75
CA PRO A 190 -29.64 22.07 -4.01
C PRO A 190 -28.89 21.78 -2.70
N PRO A 191 -29.59 21.62 -1.57
CA PRO A 191 -28.91 21.31 -0.31
C PRO A 191 -28.12 20.00 -0.47
N PRO A 192 -26.91 19.90 0.11
CA PRO A 192 -26.15 18.67 0.08
C PRO A 192 -26.96 17.55 0.75
N PRO A 193 -26.84 16.30 0.29
CA PRO A 193 -27.46 15.16 0.95
C PRO A 193 -27.07 15.13 2.44
N GLY A 194 -28.05 15.22 3.35
CA GLY A 194 -27.87 14.90 4.78
C GLY A 194 -28.07 16.00 5.83
N PHE A 195 -28.64 17.17 5.53
CA PHE A 195 -28.96 18.15 6.58
C PHE A 195 -30.29 17.81 7.28
N GLY A 196 -30.26 17.43 8.57
CA GLY A 196 -31.45 17.10 9.37
C GLY A 196 -31.35 15.95 10.39
N GLY A 197 -30.16 15.37 10.63
CA GLY A 197 -29.96 14.33 11.66
C GLY A 197 -29.01 13.19 11.29
N GLY A 198 -27.91 13.50 10.58
CA GLY A 198 -27.04 12.52 9.94
C GLY A 198 -26.20 11.66 10.89
N THR A 199 -26.31 10.33 10.72
CA THR A 199 -25.26 9.37 11.06
C THR A 199 -24.13 9.47 10.03
N GLY A 200 -22.89 9.57 10.50
CA GLY A 200 -21.68 9.67 9.67
C GLY A 200 -21.35 8.39 8.92
N ALA A 201 -22.15 8.05 7.90
CA ALA A 201 -21.82 7.03 6.92
C ALA A 201 -21.10 7.67 5.73
N ALA A 202 -19.92 7.12 5.40
CA ALA A 202 -19.33 7.31 4.08
C ALA A 202 -20.39 7.01 3.00
N PRO A 203 -20.44 7.76 1.88
CA PRO A 203 -21.49 7.60 0.90
C PRO A 203 -21.56 6.13 0.43
N SER A 204 -22.73 5.51 0.57
CA SER A 204 -23.06 4.33 -0.22
C SER A 204 -23.15 4.79 -1.67
N LEU A 205 -22.06 4.60 -2.42
CA LEU A 205 -22.10 4.75 -3.87
C LEU A 205 -22.91 3.58 -4.41
N ASP A 206 -24.13 3.84 -4.88
CA ASP A 206 -24.95 2.87 -5.63
C ASP A 206 -24.49 2.74 -7.09
N VAL A 207 -23.16 2.72 -7.28
CA VAL A 207 -22.53 2.51 -8.57
C VAL A 207 -21.50 1.43 -8.36
N SER A 208 -21.79 0.25 -8.89
CA SER A 208 -20.79 -0.81 -9.03
C SER A 208 -19.54 -0.21 -9.67
N GLY A 209 -18.42 -0.21 -8.94
CA GLY A 209 -17.17 0.41 -9.33
C GLY A 209 -16.75 0.03 -10.74
N LEU A 210 -17.04 0.91 -11.70
CA LEU A 210 -16.31 1.04 -12.93
C LEU A 210 -15.11 1.91 -12.59
N GLY A 211 -13.94 1.30 -12.49
CA GLY A 211 -12.68 2.05 -12.48
C GLY A 211 -12.62 2.88 -13.76
N SER A 212 -12.86 4.19 -13.63
CA SER A 212 -12.68 5.11 -14.75
C SER A 212 -11.19 5.27 -15.02
N ASN A 213 -10.79 5.06 -16.27
CA ASN A 213 -9.44 5.31 -16.78
C ASN A 213 -9.16 6.80 -17.06
N VAL A 214 -10.04 7.72 -16.67
CA VAL A 214 -9.85 9.18 -16.83
C VAL A 214 -10.35 9.91 -15.59
N GLY A 215 -9.43 10.56 -14.87
CA GLY A 215 -9.67 11.33 -13.64
C GLY A 215 -8.98 10.73 -12.41
N SER A 216 -7.75 11.16 -12.13
CA SER A 216 -6.92 10.56 -11.08
C SER A 216 -7.52 10.77 -9.68
N ILE A 217 -7.97 9.68 -9.05
CA ILE A 217 -8.01 9.56 -7.59
C ILE A 217 -6.55 9.70 -7.11
N GLY A 218 -6.26 10.75 -6.32
CA GLY A 218 -4.91 11.03 -5.79
C GLY A 218 -4.11 12.11 -6.51
N GLY A 219 -4.71 12.87 -7.43
CA GLY A 219 -4.12 14.13 -7.93
C GLY A 219 -4.14 15.24 -6.88
N MET A 220 -3.35 16.31 -7.10
CA MET A 220 -3.11 17.46 -6.19
C MET A 220 -4.36 18.35 -5.91
N GLY A 221 -5.56 17.81 -6.10
CA GLY A 221 -6.88 18.42 -5.88
C GLY A 221 -8.03 17.41 -5.84
N GLY A 222 -7.76 16.11 -5.67
CA GLY A 222 -8.81 15.08 -5.57
C GLY A 222 -9.56 15.12 -4.23
N VAL A 223 -10.85 14.80 -4.24
CA VAL A 223 -11.64 14.69 -2.99
C VAL A 223 -11.09 13.55 -2.14
N TYR A 224 -10.47 13.90 -1.01
CA TYR A 224 -9.96 12.92 -0.04
C TYR A 224 -11.14 12.32 0.73
N ALA A 225 -11.39 11.02 0.56
CA ALA A 225 -12.22 10.29 1.50
C ALA A 225 -11.37 10.02 2.76
N PRO A 226 -11.75 10.53 3.96
CA PRO A 226 -11.06 10.23 5.21
C PRO A 226 -10.92 8.71 5.40
N GLY A 227 -9.75 8.26 5.86
CA GLY A 227 -9.40 6.84 5.94
C GLY A 227 -9.07 6.14 4.61
N GLY A 228 -9.23 6.77 3.44
CA GLY A 228 -9.07 6.11 2.13
C GLY A 228 -7.63 5.73 1.72
N ILE A 229 -7.52 4.86 0.72
CA ILE A 229 -6.24 4.34 0.16
C ILE A 229 -5.52 5.31 -0.79
N ALA A 230 -6.14 6.45 -1.13
CA ALA A 230 -5.62 7.42 -2.11
C ALA A 230 -4.33 8.11 -1.66
N GLY A 231 -4.00 8.08 -0.36
CA GLY A 231 -2.77 8.70 0.18
C GLY A 231 -1.48 8.04 -0.29
N ARG A 232 -1.54 6.84 -0.88
CA ARG A 232 -0.37 5.98 -1.13
C ARG A 232 0.31 6.21 -2.49
N SER A 233 -0.11 7.23 -3.26
CA SER A 233 0.39 7.45 -4.63
C SER A 233 0.93 8.86 -4.86
N GLY A 234 1.97 8.94 -5.71
CA GLY A 234 2.48 10.18 -6.30
C GLY A 234 2.86 11.27 -5.28
N ALA A 235 2.61 12.53 -5.67
CA ALA A 235 2.88 13.71 -4.85
C ALA A 235 2.03 13.73 -3.56
N THR A 236 0.87 13.08 -3.55
CA THR A 236 0.01 12.98 -2.35
C THR A 236 0.71 12.19 -1.25
N ARG A 237 1.40 11.11 -1.58
CA ARG A 237 2.19 10.32 -0.60
C ARG A 237 3.28 11.16 0.04
N GLU A 238 4.05 11.88 -0.78
CA GLU A 238 5.16 12.70 -0.31
C GLU A 238 4.68 13.87 0.57
N LYS A 239 3.60 14.53 0.16
CA LYS A 239 2.95 15.57 0.96
C LYS A 239 2.51 15.04 2.32
N LEU A 240 1.79 13.93 2.36
CA LEU A 240 1.29 13.34 3.61
C LEU A 240 2.41 12.84 4.51
N LEU A 241 3.48 12.27 3.93
CA LEU A 241 4.69 11.92 4.66
C LEU A 241 5.27 13.14 5.37
N ASN A 242 5.49 14.25 4.66
CA ASN A 242 6.09 15.46 5.22
C ASN A 242 5.18 16.12 6.26
N GLU A 243 3.88 16.29 5.96
CA GLU A 243 2.89 16.85 6.89
C GLU A 243 2.72 16.00 8.15
N GLY A 244 2.75 14.67 8.00
CA GLY A 244 2.60 13.73 9.10
C GLY A 244 3.82 13.65 10.02
N GLY A 245 4.95 14.24 9.61
CA GLY A 245 6.20 14.16 10.34
C GLY A 245 7.02 12.91 10.02
N GLY A 246 6.87 12.32 8.84
CA GLY A 246 7.87 11.43 8.25
C GLY A 246 9.06 12.22 7.71
N ASN A 247 10.18 11.55 7.43
CA ASN A 247 11.38 12.17 6.87
C ASN A 247 12.21 11.18 6.05
N ALA A 248 13.31 11.65 5.46
CA ALA A 248 14.20 10.81 4.65
C ALA A 248 14.77 9.61 5.42
N LEU A 249 15.01 9.74 6.73
CA LEU A 249 15.52 8.65 7.56
C LEU A 249 14.45 7.57 7.80
N SER A 250 13.20 7.96 8.05
CA SER A 250 12.10 7.01 8.17
C SER A 250 11.83 6.29 6.86
N GLU A 251 11.87 7.00 5.72
CA GLU A 251 11.70 6.38 4.39
C GLU A 251 12.85 5.43 4.05
N ALA A 252 14.09 5.79 4.38
CA ALA A 252 15.22 4.89 4.21
C ALA A 252 15.10 3.65 5.11
N ALA A 253 14.56 3.80 6.32
CA ALA A 253 14.27 2.67 7.20
C ALA A 253 13.17 1.77 6.62
N VAL A 254 12.10 2.36 6.07
CA VAL A 254 11.03 1.64 5.38
C VAL A 254 11.59 0.83 4.21
N ALA A 255 12.37 1.47 3.33
CA ALA A 255 13.00 0.81 2.18
C ALA A 255 13.87 -0.40 2.60
N ARG A 256 14.66 -0.27 3.67
CA ARG A 256 15.46 -1.40 4.20
C ARG A 256 14.59 -2.55 4.72
N GLY A 257 13.47 -2.25 5.38
CA GLY A 257 12.57 -3.30 5.88
C GLY A 257 11.74 -3.97 4.77
N LEU A 258 11.33 -3.23 3.74
CA LEU A 258 10.72 -3.83 2.54
C LEU A 258 11.69 -4.78 1.85
N LYS A 259 12.96 -4.39 1.75
CA LYS A 259 14.01 -5.27 1.24
C LYS A 259 14.17 -6.52 2.13
N PHE A 260 14.18 -6.37 3.45
CA PHE A 260 14.19 -7.53 4.37
C PHE A 260 13.06 -8.51 4.04
N PHE A 261 11.81 -8.04 3.87
CA PHE A 261 10.70 -8.91 3.50
C PHE A 261 10.89 -9.57 2.14
N ALA A 262 11.28 -8.81 1.12
CA ALA A 262 11.52 -9.35 -0.22
C ALA A 262 12.61 -10.43 -0.23
N LEU A 263 13.59 -10.32 0.69
CA LEU A 263 14.66 -11.29 0.86
C LEU A 263 14.31 -12.47 1.78
N HIS A 264 13.16 -12.49 2.48
CA HIS A 264 12.75 -13.61 3.36
C HIS A 264 11.46 -14.28 2.91
N GLN A 265 11.10 -14.12 1.63
CA GLN A 265 9.93 -14.77 1.04
C GLN A 265 10.28 -16.19 0.58
N ALA A 266 9.45 -17.15 0.96
CA ALA A 266 9.55 -18.54 0.52
C ALA A 266 9.23 -18.69 -0.99
N ASP A 267 9.65 -19.81 -1.60
CA ASP A 267 9.51 -20.03 -3.05
C ASP A 267 8.05 -20.07 -3.55
N ASP A 268 7.11 -20.49 -2.71
CA ASP A 268 5.67 -20.49 -3.02
C ASP A 268 4.98 -19.14 -2.68
N GLY A 269 5.76 -18.15 -2.25
CA GLY A 269 5.32 -16.76 -2.03
C GLY A 269 4.91 -16.40 -0.60
N HIS A 270 4.90 -17.35 0.35
CA HIS A 270 4.55 -17.03 1.73
C HIS A 270 5.70 -16.40 2.53
N TRP A 271 5.34 -15.84 3.68
CA TRP A 271 6.30 -15.53 4.75
C TRP A 271 5.96 -16.37 5.97
N SER A 272 6.95 -17.09 6.47
CA SER A 272 6.79 -17.94 7.65
C SER A 272 7.14 -17.15 8.91
N LEU A 273 6.31 -17.26 9.96
CA LEU A 273 6.59 -16.58 11.22
C LEU A 273 7.76 -17.21 11.99
N ASP A 274 7.78 -18.54 12.07
CA ASP A 274 8.74 -19.33 12.85
C ASP A 274 9.93 -19.82 12.03
N LYS A 275 9.81 -19.88 10.70
CA LYS A 275 10.86 -20.37 9.79
C LYS A 275 11.31 -19.34 8.76
N TYR A 276 11.14 -18.04 9.02
CA TYR A 276 11.62 -17.01 8.08
C TYR A 276 13.12 -17.15 7.74
N GLY A 277 13.93 -17.62 8.69
CA GLY A 277 15.37 -17.86 8.50
C GLY A 277 15.71 -18.97 7.49
N ASP A 278 14.76 -19.88 7.21
CA ASP A 278 14.91 -20.90 6.16
C ASP A 278 14.70 -20.33 4.74
N HIS A 279 14.21 -19.10 4.64
CA HIS A 279 13.77 -18.49 3.38
C HIS A 279 14.56 -17.24 3.01
N TYR A 280 15.65 -16.94 3.72
CA TYR A 280 16.53 -15.85 3.29
C TYR A 280 17.13 -16.15 1.92
N ARG A 281 17.04 -15.19 1.00
CA ARG A 281 17.49 -15.27 -0.39
C ARG A 281 18.43 -14.13 -0.73
N THR A 282 19.43 -14.39 -1.58
CA THR A 282 20.44 -13.40 -1.99
C THR A 282 19.88 -12.29 -2.91
N ALA A 283 18.71 -12.53 -3.52
CA ALA A 283 17.97 -11.55 -4.29
C ALA A 283 16.45 -11.86 -4.20
N PRO A 284 15.55 -10.88 -4.39
CA PRO A 284 14.11 -11.12 -4.36
C PRO A 284 13.61 -12.15 -5.38
N ILE A 285 12.39 -12.63 -5.20
CA ILE A 285 11.72 -13.55 -6.14
C ILE A 285 11.72 -12.98 -7.56
N GLY A 286 12.01 -13.85 -8.53
CA GLY A 286 12.04 -13.49 -9.95
C GLY A 286 13.40 -13.03 -10.47
N ASN A 287 14.43 -13.03 -9.62
CA ASN A 287 15.82 -12.90 -10.03
C ASN A 287 16.44 -14.31 -10.26
N PRO A 288 16.92 -14.64 -11.48
CA PRO A 288 17.52 -15.95 -11.79
C PRO A 288 18.76 -16.32 -10.96
N ALA A 289 19.46 -15.32 -10.41
CA ALA A 289 20.65 -15.52 -9.59
C ALA A 289 20.34 -15.69 -8.09
N SER A 290 19.07 -15.62 -7.70
CA SER A 290 18.64 -15.77 -6.31
C SER A 290 18.97 -17.17 -5.77
N LYS A 291 19.69 -17.23 -4.64
CA LYS A 291 19.97 -18.46 -3.89
C LYS A 291 19.42 -18.34 -2.48
N ILE A 292 18.87 -19.44 -1.95
CA ILE A 292 18.44 -19.51 -0.55
C ILE A 292 19.65 -19.83 0.33
N ILE A 293 19.82 -19.06 1.40
CA ILE A 293 20.81 -19.31 2.44
C ILE A 293 20.07 -19.37 3.76
N LYS A 294 20.08 -20.54 4.41
CA LYS A 294 19.42 -20.71 5.69
C LYS A 294 20.24 -20.06 6.80
N HIS A 295 19.55 -19.43 7.74
CA HIS A 295 20.14 -18.99 8.99
C HIS A 295 19.20 -19.31 10.14
N ASN A 296 19.79 -19.69 11.28
CA ASN A 296 19.05 -19.95 12.49
C ASN A 296 19.33 -18.82 13.48
N THR A 297 18.29 -18.10 13.87
CA THR A 297 18.37 -17.02 14.85
C THR A 297 18.07 -17.47 16.28
N GLY A 298 17.54 -18.68 16.46
CA GLY A 298 17.02 -19.16 17.74
C GLY A 298 15.73 -18.46 18.19
N GLU A 299 15.15 -17.62 17.35
CA GLU A 299 13.92 -16.89 17.67
C GLU A 299 12.70 -17.81 17.63
N LYS A 300 11.75 -17.56 18.52
CA LYS A 300 10.51 -18.31 18.62
C LYS A 300 9.38 -17.52 17.99
N ALA A 301 8.51 -18.22 17.27
CA ALA A 301 7.22 -17.72 16.83
C ALA A 301 6.24 -18.89 16.70
N GLN A 302 4.96 -18.60 16.53
CA GLN A 302 3.98 -19.62 16.17
C GLN A 302 4.12 -20.03 14.70
N SER A 303 3.89 -21.30 14.41
CA SER A 303 3.79 -21.80 13.03
C SER A 303 2.47 -21.36 12.39
N ASN A 304 2.46 -20.18 11.75
CA ASN A 304 1.30 -19.64 11.07
C ASN A 304 1.67 -18.79 9.84
N ASP A 305 1.85 -19.46 8.70
CA ASP A 305 2.23 -18.81 7.43
C ASP A 305 1.15 -17.89 6.85
N ILE A 306 -0.12 -18.05 7.25
CA ILE A 306 -1.20 -17.14 6.86
C ILE A 306 -1.00 -15.77 7.53
N ALA A 307 -0.75 -15.77 8.84
CA ALA A 307 -0.42 -14.55 9.57
C ALA A 307 0.89 -13.94 9.06
N GLY A 308 1.92 -14.76 8.87
CA GLY A 308 3.21 -14.31 8.32
C GLY A 308 3.07 -13.67 6.95
N THR A 309 2.26 -14.25 6.06
CA THR A 309 2.01 -13.68 4.73
C THR A 309 1.19 -12.39 4.78
N GLY A 310 0.20 -12.29 5.69
CA GLY A 310 -0.48 -11.03 5.95
C GLY A 310 0.51 -9.93 6.37
N PHE A 311 1.38 -10.22 7.34
CA PHE A 311 2.41 -9.30 7.80
C PHE A 311 3.48 -8.98 6.74
N GLY A 312 3.77 -9.91 5.84
CA GLY A 312 4.70 -9.69 4.73
C GLY A 312 4.12 -8.80 3.63
N LEU A 313 2.82 -8.93 3.31
CA LEU A 313 2.15 -8.16 2.26
C LEU A 313 1.85 -6.72 2.67
N LEU A 314 1.37 -6.51 3.90
CA LEU A 314 0.85 -5.20 4.32
C LEU A 314 1.85 -4.04 4.16
N PRO A 315 3.15 -4.17 4.50
CA PRO A 315 4.11 -3.08 4.31
C PRO A 315 4.28 -2.68 2.84
N PHE A 316 4.34 -3.63 1.91
CA PHE A 316 4.41 -3.28 0.48
C PHE A 316 3.16 -2.50 0.03
N LEU A 317 1.98 -2.98 0.42
CA LEU A 317 0.71 -2.33 0.08
C LEU A 317 0.58 -0.95 0.73
N ALA A 318 1.07 -0.77 1.96
CA ALA A 318 1.13 0.51 2.62
C ALA A 318 2.01 1.50 1.84
N ALA A 319 3.21 1.07 1.42
CA ALA A 319 4.14 1.85 0.59
C ALA A 319 3.64 2.17 -0.83
N GLY A 320 2.45 1.70 -1.22
CA GLY A 320 1.92 1.90 -2.58
C GLY A 320 2.41 0.87 -3.60
N ILE A 321 3.10 -0.19 -3.14
CA ILE A 321 3.66 -1.25 -4.00
C ILE A 321 2.64 -2.37 -4.12
N THR A 322 2.30 -2.72 -5.35
CA THR A 322 1.29 -3.76 -5.65
C THR A 322 1.89 -4.85 -6.53
N HIS A 323 1.11 -5.89 -6.84
CA HIS A 323 1.48 -6.92 -7.80
C HIS A 323 1.55 -6.41 -9.25
N LYS A 324 1.13 -5.17 -9.50
CA LYS A 324 1.28 -4.49 -10.79
C LYS A 324 2.61 -3.71 -10.81
N PRO A 325 3.49 -3.93 -11.79
CA PRO A 325 4.74 -3.17 -11.90
C PRO A 325 4.45 -1.66 -11.98
N SER A 326 5.18 -0.86 -11.20
CA SER A 326 4.94 0.59 -11.13
C SER A 326 5.39 1.34 -12.38
N GLY A 327 6.23 0.72 -13.22
CA GLY A 327 6.86 1.36 -14.39
C GLY A 327 7.89 2.44 -14.04
N LYS A 328 8.08 2.76 -12.76
CA LYS A 328 9.00 3.81 -12.29
C LYS A 328 10.38 3.23 -11.99
N LYS A 329 11.42 3.75 -12.66
CA LYS A 329 12.82 3.31 -12.49
C LYS A 329 13.41 3.61 -11.10
N SER A 330 12.84 4.56 -10.36
CA SER A 330 13.36 5.00 -9.05
C SER A 330 12.95 4.12 -7.87
N GLN A 331 12.07 3.14 -8.09
CA GLN A 331 11.58 2.23 -7.06
C GLN A 331 12.02 0.81 -7.40
N GLU A 332 12.54 0.07 -6.41
CA GLU A 332 12.76 -1.37 -6.58
C GLU A 332 11.43 -2.05 -6.89
N ASP A 333 11.41 -2.85 -7.96
CA ASP A 333 10.20 -3.54 -8.38
C ASP A 333 9.98 -4.81 -7.53
N TYR A 334 9.08 -4.72 -6.55
CA TYR A 334 8.63 -5.86 -5.76
C TYR A 334 7.29 -6.45 -6.24
N SER A 335 6.85 -6.15 -7.46
CA SER A 335 5.57 -6.65 -7.98
C SER A 335 5.47 -8.17 -7.95
N LYS A 336 6.56 -8.88 -8.28
CA LYS A 336 6.63 -10.35 -8.19
C LYS A 336 6.55 -10.87 -6.75
N THR A 337 7.16 -10.14 -5.80
CA THR A 337 7.09 -10.47 -4.37
C THR A 337 5.65 -10.31 -3.87
N VAL A 338 4.98 -9.21 -4.18
CA VAL A 338 3.56 -9.00 -3.80
C VAL A 338 2.67 -10.04 -4.47
N MET A 339 2.87 -10.30 -5.77
CA MET A 339 2.14 -11.34 -6.52
C MET A 339 2.29 -12.72 -5.87
N GLY A 340 3.49 -13.08 -5.42
CA GLY A 340 3.74 -14.36 -4.73
C GLY A 340 2.89 -14.52 -3.47
N GLY A 341 2.86 -13.50 -2.61
CA GLY A 341 2.05 -13.53 -1.38
C GLY A 341 0.54 -13.57 -1.65
N VAL A 342 0.07 -12.77 -2.62
CA VAL A 342 -1.34 -12.78 -3.04
C VAL A 342 -1.74 -14.17 -3.56
N ASN A 343 -0.93 -14.76 -4.45
CA ASN A 343 -1.19 -16.08 -5.01
C ASN A 343 -1.18 -17.17 -3.93
N PHE A 344 -0.27 -17.09 -2.96
CA PHE A 344 -0.25 -18.01 -1.83
C PHE A 344 -1.57 -17.95 -1.04
N LEU A 345 -2.06 -16.76 -0.69
CA LEU A 345 -3.31 -16.61 0.05
C LEU A 345 -4.51 -17.13 -0.76
N ILE A 346 -4.61 -16.79 -2.04
CA ILE A 346 -5.66 -17.31 -2.94
C ILE A 346 -5.65 -18.84 -2.95
N LYS A 347 -4.46 -19.45 -3.07
CA LYS A 347 -4.30 -20.91 -3.10
C LYS A 347 -4.67 -21.59 -1.77
N LYS A 348 -4.42 -20.92 -0.64
CA LYS A 348 -4.75 -21.42 0.69
C LYS A 348 -6.23 -21.27 1.05
N GLN A 349 -6.96 -20.37 0.39
CA GLN A 349 -8.35 -20.08 0.70
C GLN A 349 -9.28 -21.29 0.45
N GLY A 350 -9.96 -21.75 1.50
CA GLY A 350 -10.99 -22.78 1.43
C GLY A 350 -12.24 -22.32 0.67
N LYS A 351 -13.15 -23.25 0.37
CA LYS A 351 -14.43 -22.97 -0.32
C LYS A 351 -15.33 -22.00 0.46
N ASP A 352 -15.24 -22.03 1.79
CA ASP A 352 -15.93 -21.15 2.73
C ASP A 352 -15.33 -19.74 2.84
N GLY A 353 -14.24 -19.46 2.13
CA GLY A 353 -13.53 -18.17 2.19
C GLY A 353 -12.46 -18.09 3.27
N ASN A 354 -12.30 -19.12 4.09
CA ASN A 354 -11.31 -19.15 5.16
C ASN A 354 -9.90 -19.44 4.62
N TYR A 355 -8.91 -18.62 4.96
CA TYR A 355 -7.49 -18.88 4.67
C TYR A 355 -6.84 -19.95 5.57
N GLY A 356 -7.44 -20.29 6.71
CA GLY A 356 -6.83 -21.15 7.73
C GLY A 356 -5.99 -20.38 8.76
N GLY A 357 -5.37 -21.13 9.69
CA GLY A 357 -4.54 -20.56 10.77
C GLY A 357 -5.32 -19.91 11.93
N GLY A 358 -6.65 -20.01 11.93
CA GLY A 358 -7.53 -19.43 12.95
C GLY A 358 -7.91 -17.97 12.71
N LEU A 359 -8.79 -17.43 13.54
CA LEU A 359 -9.32 -16.07 13.38
C LEU A 359 -8.36 -14.96 13.79
N TYR A 360 -7.16 -15.27 14.25
CA TYR A 360 -6.11 -14.26 14.40
C TYR A 360 -5.42 -13.98 13.06
N SER A 361 -5.08 -15.04 12.30
CA SER A 361 -4.41 -14.91 10.99
C SER A 361 -5.36 -14.54 9.86
N HIS A 362 -6.59 -15.03 9.92
CA HIS A 362 -7.60 -14.77 8.90
C HIS A 362 -7.81 -13.26 8.62
N PRO A 363 -8.16 -12.41 9.61
CA PRO A 363 -8.39 -10.99 9.35
C PRO A 363 -7.13 -10.25 8.87
N LEU A 364 -5.93 -10.65 9.29
CA LEU A 364 -4.67 -10.10 8.77
C LEU A 364 -4.54 -10.32 7.26
N ALA A 365 -4.75 -11.55 6.80
CA ALA A 365 -4.77 -11.87 5.37
C ALA A 365 -5.91 -11.15 4.64
N THR A 366 -7.08 -11.04 5.26
CA THR A 366 -8.23 -10.31 4.70
C THR A 366 -7.94 -8.83 4.50
N ILE A 367 -7.28 -8.15 5.44
CA ILE A 367 -6.85 -6.75 5.28
C ILE A 367 -5.93 -6.63 4.07
N ALA A 368 -4.90 -7.49 3.97
CA ALA A 368 -3.96 -7.45 2.85
C ALA A 368 -4.66 -7.63 1.49
N MET A 369 -5.60 -8.57 1.40
CA MET A 369 -6.34 -8.83 0.17
C MET A 369 -7.33 -7.69 -0.17
N CYS A 370 -7.97 -7.09 0.83
CA CYS A 370 -8.83 -5.92 0.63
C CYS A 370 -8.03 -4.70 0.16
N GLU A 371 -6.88 -4.43 0.77
CA GLU A 371 -6.00 -3.33 0.37
C GLU A 371 -5.43 -3.55 -1.04
N ALA A 372 -4.95 -4.75 -1.34
CA ALA A 372 -4.48 -5.10 -2.68
C ALA A 372 -5.57 -4.92 -3.74
N TYR A 373 -6.80 -5.38 -3.47
CA TYR A 373 -7.93 -5.16 -4.37
C TYR A 373 -8.27 -3.68 -4.50
N GLY A 374 -8.39 -2.95 -3.40
CA GLY A 374 -8.73 -1.52 -3.41
C GLY A 374 -7.75 -0.71 -4.26
N MET A 375 -6.45 -1.04 -4.20
CA MET A 375 -5.41 -0.32 -4.94
C MET A 375 -5.33 -0.69 -6.43
N THR A 376 -5.80 -1.87 -6.83
CA THR A 376 -5.53 -2.42 -8.16
C THR A 376 -6.77 -2.75 -8.98
N SER A 377 -7.92 -2.86 -8.32
CA SER A 377 -9.18 -3.36 -8.88
C SER A 377 -9.06 -4.71 -9.59
N ASP A 378 -8.13 -5.56 -9.17
CA ASP A 378 -7.91 -6.88 -9.78
C ASP A 378 -9.10 -7.83 -9.49
N PRO A 379 -9.80 -8.36 -10.52
CA PRO A 379 -10.96 -9.23 -10.34
C PRO A 379 -10.66 -10.53 -9.58
N LEU A 380 -9.47 -11.10 -9.69
CA LEU A 380 -9.11 -12.33 -8.97
C LEU A 380 -8.98 -12.07 -7.48
N ILE A 381 -8.36 -10.94 -7.11
CA ILE A 381 -8.23 -10.50 -5.72
C ILE A 381 -9.60 -10.13 -5.16
N LYS A 382 -10.49 -9.49 -5.95
CA LYS A 382 -11.86 -9.14 -5.54
C LYS A 382 -12.62 -10.34 -5.00
N ILE A 383 -12.61 -11.45 -5.74
CA ILE A 383 -13.35 -12.66 -5.38
C ILE A 383 -12.81 -13.23 -4.06
N SER A 384 -11.50 -13.31 -3.93
CA SER A 384 -10.86 -13.85 -2.72
C SER A 384 -11.11 -12.95 -1.50
N ALA A 385 -10.96 -11.64 -1.66
CA ALA A 385 -11.21 -10.65 -0.61
C ALA A 385 -12.67 -10.65 -0.13
N GLN A 386 -13.65 -10.67 -1.04
CA GLN A 386 -15.06 -10.71 -0.65
C GLN A 386 -15.39 -11.99 0.13
N ARG A 387 -14.93 -13.15 -0.34
CA ARG A 387 -15.18 -14.44 0.35
C ARG A 387 -14.57 -14.47 1.75
N ALA A 388 -13.41 -13.84 1.94
CA ALA A 388 -12.80 -13.73 3.25
C ALA A 388 -13.61 -12.80 4.20
N LEU A 389 -14.15 -11.68 3.68
CA LEU A 389 -15.08 -10.84 4.44
C LEU A 389 -16.36 -11.60 4.81
N ASP A 390 -16.92 -12.37 3.87
CA ASP A 390 -18.12 -13.18 4.11
C ASP A 390 -17.87 -14.21 5.23
N TYR A 391 -16.67 -14.80 5.27
CA TYR A 391 -16.27 -15.69 6.36
C TYR A 391 -16.18 -14.96 7.71
N LEU A 392 -15.61 -13.75 7.76
CA LEU A 392 -15.59 -12.94 8.99
C LEU A 392 -16.99 -12.59 9.48
N ILE A 393 -17.88 -12.22 8.56
CA ILE A 393 -19.29 -11.92 8.84
C ILE A 393 -19.99 -13.16 9.41
N TYR A 394 -19.76 -14.33 8.82
CA TYR A 394 -20.22 -15.59 9.35
C TYR A 394 -19.64 -15.86 10.74
N ALA A 395 -18.35 -15.64 10.94
CA ALA A 395 -17.65 -15.99 12.17
C ALA A 395 -18.01 -15.11 13.38
N GLN A 396 -18.61 -13.93 13.19
CA GLN A 396 -18.97 -13.01 14.28
C GLN A 396 -19.94 -13.68 15.26
N HIS A 397 -19.66 -13.58 16.56
CA HIS A 397 -20.54 -14.06 17.62
C HIS A 397 -21.73 -13.12 17.83
N ASP A 398 -22.83 -13.61 18.42
CA ASP A 398 -24.06 -12.82 18.66
C ASP A 398 -23.87 -11.70 19.69
N GLY A 399 -22.82 -11.81 20.51
CA GLY A 399 -22.31 -10.74 21.38
C GLY A 399 -21.52 -9.65 20.63
N GLY A 400 -21.20 -9.89 19.35
CA GLY A 400 -20.64 -8.90 18.43
C GLY A 400 -19.12 -8.88 18.25
N GLY A 401 -18.38 -9.56 19.12
CA GLY A 401 -16.93 -9.74 18.97
C GLY A 401 -16.54 -11.00 18.20
N TRP A 402 -15.24 -11.16 18.02
CA TRP A 402 -14.58 -12.38 17.52
C TRP A 402 -13.52 -12.86 18.50
N ARG A 403 -13.22 -14.15 18.42
CA ARG A 403 -12.12 -14.78 19.14
C ARG A 403 -11.39 -15.75 18.22
N TYR A 404 -10.62 -16.70 18.77
CA TYR A 404 -9.76 -17.60 17.99
C TYR A 404 -10.51 -18.58 17.08
N GLY A 405 -11.79 -18.88 17.36
CA GLY A 405 -12.65 -19.71 16.52
C GLY A 405 -13.99 -19.04 16.16
N PRO A 406 -14.66 -19.51 15.09
CA PRO A 406 -15.93 -18.93 14.63
C PRO A 406 -16.99 -19.06 15.72
N LYS A 407 -17.85 -18.03 15.83
CA LYS A 407 -18.96 -17.97 16.78
C LYS A 407 -18.55 -18.05 18.25
N GLN A 408 -17.28 -17.84 18.60
CA GLN A 408 -16.85 -17.74 19.98
C GLN A 408 -17.08 -16.34 20.55
N ALA A 409 -17.48 -16.26 21.83
CA ALA A 409 -17.56 -15.00 22.56
C ALA A 409 -16.24 -14.24 22.45
N GLY A 410 -16.31 -12.96 22.06
CA GLY A 410 -15.16 -12.24 21.54
C GLY A 410 -14.15 -11.78 22.59
N ASP A 411 -12.94 -11.51 22.12
CA ASP A 411 -11.94 -10.73 22.83
C ASP A 411 -11.58 -9.45 22.06
N THR A 412 -11.02 -8.45 22.74
CA THR A 412 -10.72 -7.16 22.14
C THR A 412 -9.63 -7.26 21.08
N SER A 413 -8.67 -8.19 21.21
CA SER A 413 -7.54 -8.28 20.28
C SER A 413 -7.95 -8.79 18.89
N VAL A 414 -8.70 -9.89 18.83
CA VAL A 414 -9.20 -10.45 17.58
C VAL A 414 -10.31 -9.58 17.00
N THR A 415 -11.19 -9.04 17.86
CA THR A 415 -12.24 -8.10 17.41
C THR A 415 -11.63 -6.86 16.75
N GLY A 416 -10.50 -6.36 17.25
CA GLY A 416 -9.73 -5.30 16.61
C GLY A 416 -9.36 -5.63 15.16
N TRP A 417 -8.64 -6.74 14.96
CA TRP A 417 -8.24 -7.18 13.62
C TRP A 417 -9.42 -7.39 12.68
N CYS A 418 -10.48 -8.07 13.14
CA CYS A 418 -11.69 -8.28 12.34
C CYS A 418 -12.36 -6.96 11.96
N THR A 419 -12.45 -6.00 12.88
CA THR A 419 -13.03 -4.68 12.61
C THR A 419 -12.22 -3.92 11.54
N MET A 420 -10.89 -3.96 11.63
CA MET A 420 -10.04 -3.35 10.59
C MET A 420 -10.18 -4.05 9.24
N ALA A 421 -10.36 -5.37 9.21
CA ALA A 421 -10.61 -6.12 7.97
C ALA A 421 -11.93 -5.70 7.32
N LEU A 422 -13.02 -5.62 8.10
CA LEU A 422 -14.31 -5.13 7.63
C LEU A 422 -14.19 -3.69 7.08
N LYS A 423 -13.46 -2.82 7.80
CA LYS A 423 -13.25 -1.44 7.36
C LYS A 423 -12.45 -1.34 6.07
N SER A 424 -11.41 -2.16 5.94
CA SER A 424 -10.60 -2.27 4.72
C SER A 424 -11.44 -2.75 3.53
N GLY A 425 -12.34 -3.71 3.76
CA GLY A 425 -13.30 -4.16 2.76
C GLY A 425 -14.24 -3.04 2.32
N GLN A 426 -14.83 -2.31 3.27
CA GLN A 426 -15.69 -1.16 2.99
C GLN A 426 -14.96 -0.10 2.16
N MET A 427 -13.72 0.23 2.53
CA MET A 427 -12.89 1.21 1.81
C MET A 427 -12.51 0.76 0.39
N ALA A 428 -12.40 -0.55 0.16
CA ALA A 428 -12.15 -1.12 -1.16
C ALA A 428 -13.42 -1.25 -2.02
N GLY A 429 -14.59 -0.82 -1.51
CA GLY A 429 -15.87 -0.96 -2.20
C GLY A 429 -16.42 -2.39 -2.22
N LEU A 430 -15.99 -3.23 -1.26
CA LEU A 430 -16.52 -4.58 -1.05
C LEU A 430 -17.76 -4.53 -0.15
N LYS A 431 -18.59 -5.59 -0.23
CA LYS A 431 -19.84 -5.66 0.50
C LYS A 431 -19.57 -6.01 1.96
N VAL A 432 -19.89 -5.07 2.85
CA VAL A 432 -19.84 -5.24 4.31
C VAL A 432 -21.14 -4.69 4.90
N PRO A 433 -22.00 -5.54 5.52
CA PRO A 433 -23.25 -5.07 6.10
C PRO A 433 -23.01 -4.13 7.28
N THR A 434 -23.72 -3.00 7.32
CA THR A 434 -23.57 -1.96 8.35
C THR A 434 -23.91 -2.45 9.75
N GLU A 435 -24.78 -3.45 9.85
CA GLU A 435 -25.25 -4.06 11.10
C GLU A 435 -24.10 -4.71 11.86
N ARG A 436 -23.06 -5.16 11.16
CA ARG A 436 -21.88 -5.78 11.77
C ARG A 436 -21.11 -4.81 12.64
N TYR A 437 -21.05 -3.53 12.27
CA TYR A 437 -20.43 -2.49 13.09
C TYR A 437 -21.23 -2.20 14.36
N LYS A 438 -22.58 -2.17 14.29
CA LYS A 438 -23.43 -2.04 15.49
C LYS A 438 -23.21 -3.18 16.48
N MET A 439 -22.95 -4.39 15.97
CA MET A 439 -22.57 -5.52 16.82
C MET A 439 -21.19 -5.31 17.47
N VAL A 440 -20.22 -4.74 16.75
CA VAL A 440 -18.92 -4.35 17.35
C VAL A 440 -19.10 -3.30 18.44
N GLU A 441 -19.94 -2.29 18.24
CA GLU A 441 -20.26 -1.30 19.28
C GLU A 441 -20.80 -1.96 20.54
N LYS A 442 -21.78 -2.86 20.40
CA LYS A 442 -22.34 -3.65 21.50
C LYS A 442 -21.25 -4.43 22.25
N TYR A 443 -20.34 -5.06 21.53
CA TYR A 443 -19.23 -5.78 22.14
C TYR A 443 -18.32 -4.84 22.94
N LEU A 444 -17.92 -3.72 22.33
CA LEU A 444 -17.03 -2.74 22.95
C LEU A 444 -17.66 -2.07 24.17
N ASP A 445 -18.97 -1.85 24.18
CA ASP A 445 -19.69 -1.37 25.37
C ASP A 445 -19.55 -2.35 26.54
N GLY A 446 -19.55 -3.66 26.25
CA GLY A 446 -19.42 -4.72 27.26
C GLY A 446 -18.02 -4.88 27.85
N VAL A 447 -16.97 -4.37 27.20
CA VAL A 447 -15.57 -4.44 27.67
C VAL A 447 -14.96 -3.07 28.01
N HIS A 448 -15.75 -2.00 27.92
CA HIS A 448 -15.35 -0.65 28.28
C HIS A 448 -15.51 -0.40 29.79
N ASP A 449 -14.48 0.15 30.43
CA ASP A 449 -14.59 0.67 31.80
C ASP A 449 -14.90 2.18 31.80
N PRO A 450 -16.11 2.61 32.19
CA PRO A 450 -16.50 4.02 32.15
C PRO A 450 -15.69 4.92 33.11
N LYS A 451 -15.09 4.34 34.17
CA LYS A 451 -14.29 5.11 35.13
C LYS A 451 -12.99 5.57 34.49
N SER A 452 -12.20 4.61 33.99
CA SER A 452 -10.93 4.87 33.33
C SER A 452 -11.06 5.38 31.89
N GLY A 453 -12.17 5.07 31.20
CA GLY A 453 -12.30 5.25 29.75
C GLY A 453 -11.55 4.19 28.93
N GLY A 454 -11.02 3.16 29.61
CA GLY A 454 -10.23 2.11 29.00
C GLY A 454 -11.07 0.93 28.49
N TYR A 455 -10.38 -0.03 27.86
CA TYR A 455 -10.98 -1.29 27.43
C TYR A 455 -10.22 -2.48 28.02
N GLY A 456 -10.96 -3.53 28.39
CA GLY A 456 -10.41 -4.80 28.84
C GLY A 456 -10.35 -5.86 27.73
N TYR A 457 -9.92 -7.06 28.09
CA TYR A 457 -9.69 -8.16 27.13
C TYR A 457 -10.98 -8.92 26.79
N THR A 458 -11.66 -9.47 27.80
CA THR A 458 -12.98 -10.15 27.69
C THR A 458 -14.05 -9.52 28.56
N ASP A 459 -13.63 -8.72 29.53
CA ASP A 459 -14.44 -8.08 30.56
C ASP A 459 -14.06 -6.60 30.63
N PRO A 460 -14.88 -5.73 31.26
CA PRO A 460 -14.53 -4.32 31.48
C PRO A 460 -13.15 -4.16 32.12
N GLY A 461 -12.34 -3.23 31.58
CA GLY A 461 -11.00 -2.98 32.09
C GLY A 461 -10.30 -1.84 31.37
N ALA A 462 -8.99 -1.68 31.63
CA ALA A 462 -8.19 -0.57 31.09
C ALA A 462 -6.78 -1.02 30.65
N ALA A 463 -6.67 -2.23 30.11
CA ALA A 463 -5.39 -2.73 29.64
C ALA A 463 -4.89 -1.86 28.47
N PRO A 464 -3.64 -1.35 28.46
CA PRO A 464 -3.26 -0.33 27.49
C PRO A 464 -3.39 -0.75 26.02
N ALA A 465 -2.93 -1.96 25.67
CA ALA A 465 -3.09 -2.48 24.31
C ALA A 465 -4.57 -2.65 23.91
N MET A 466 -5.41 -3.14 24.82
CA MET A 466 -6.85 -3.30 24.55
C MET A 466 -7.54 -1.94 24.44
N THR A 467 -7.11 -0.96 25.23
CA THR A 467 -7.60 0.41 25.16
C THR A 467 -7.30 1.03 23.79
N ALA A 468 -6.06 0.88 23.29
CA ALA A 468 -5.71 1.34 21.95
C ALA A 468 -6.60 0.69 20.87
N ILE A 469 -6.84 -0.62 20.97
CA ILE A 469 -7.67 -1.36 20.00
C ILE A 469 -9.14 -0.92 20.07
N GLY A 470 -9.71 -0.84 21.27
CA GLY A 470 -11.09 -0.40 21.47
C GLY A 470 -11.31 1.02 20.96
N MET A 471 -10.37 1.93 21.27
CA MET A 471 -10.38 3.30 20.72
C MET A 471 -10.33 3.29 19.19
N LEU A 472 -9.41 2.54 18.57
CA LEU A 472 -9.29 2.49 17.12
C LEU A 472 -10.58 2.00 16.45
N CYS A 473 -11.21 0.97 17.00
CA CYS A 473 -12.51 0.52 16.53
C CYS A 473 -13.57 1.63 16.62
N ARG A 474 -13.65 2.35 17.75
CA ARG A 474 -14.56 3.49 17.90
C ARG A 474 -14.30 4.60 16.87
N GLN A 475 -13.03 4.88 16.58
CA GLN A 475 -12.65 5.86 15.58
C GLN A 475 -13.15 5.45 14.18
N TYR A 476 -12.97 4.18 13.78
CA TYR A 476 -13.47 3.68 12.49
C TYR A 476 -14.99 3.65 12.36
N MET A 477 -15.71 3.64 13.49
CA MET A 477 -17.17 3.75 13.56
C MET A 477 -17.66 5.21 13.65
N GLY A 478 -16.75 6.19 13.60
CA GLY A 478 -17.10 7.60 13.49
C GLY A 478 -17.43 8.27 14.82
N VAL A 479 -17.00 7.72 15.96
CA VAL A 479 -17.13 8.40 17.26
C VAL A 479 -16.44 9.76 17.20
N ASN A 480 -17.07 10.80 17.76
CA ASN A 480 -16.51 12.14 17.77
C ASN A 480 -15.18 12.20 18.55
N PRO A 481 -14.13 12.87 18.05
CA PRO A 481 -12.84 12.94 18.75
C PRO A 481 -12.88 13.63 20.11
N ARG A 482 -13.87 14.50 20.35
CA ARG A 482 -14.11 15.15 21.65
C ARG A 482 -14.85 14.25 22.65
N ASN A 483 -15.12 12.99 22.30
CA ASN A 483 -15.71 12.03 23.22
C ASN A 483 -14.83 11.86 24.48
N PRO A 484 -15.37 12.00 25.70
CA PRO A 484 -14.59 11.92 26.94
C PRO A 484 -13.81 10.61 27.10
N GLY A 485 -14.34 9.49 26.62
CA GLY A 485 -13.66 8.19 26.65
C GLY A 485 -12.43 8.17 25.74
N LEU A 486 -12.53 8.73 24.52
CA LEU A 486 -11.37 8.87 23.64
C LEU A 486 -10.30 9.79 24.24
N LEU A 487 -10.70 10.93 24.80
CA LEU A 487 -9.75 11.86 25.43
C LEU A 487 -9.04 11.24 26.64
N LYS A 488 -9.75 10.50 27.49
CA LYS A 488 -9.13 9.72 28.58
C LYS A 488 -8.18 8.65 28.05
N GLY A 489 -8.56 7.96 26.98
CA GLY A 489 -7.74 6.95 26.32
C GLY A 489 -6.43 7.52 25.75
N VAL A 490 -6.43 8.75 25.22
CA VAL A 490 -5.20 9.45 24.79
C VAL A 490 -4.23 9.62 25.96
N GLU A 491 -4.72 9.97 27.15
CA GLU A 491 -3.87 10.09 28.34
C GLU A 491 -3.30 8.74 28.81
N ILE A 492 -4.02 7.63 28.58
CA ILE A 492 -3.47 6.27 28.77
C ILE A 492 -2.35 6.02 27.75
N MET A 493 -2.53 6.39 26.47
CA MET A 493 -1.51 6.21 25.44
C MET A 493 -0.23 7.01 25.75
N LYS A 494 -0.35 8.26 26.20
CA LYS A 494 0.82 9.07 26.56
C LYS A 494 1.70 8.42 27.64
N LYS A 495 1.09 7.78 28.65
CA LYS A 495 1.81 7.10 29.74
C LYS A 495 2.59 5.87 29.28
N ILE A 496 2.10 5.19 28.25
CA ILE A 496 2.70 3.96 27.70
C ILE A 496 3.62 4.25 26.50
N HIS A 497 3.93 5.52 26.25
CA HIS A 497 4.83 5.90 25.16
C HIS A 497 6.25 5.40 25.44
N PRO A 498 6.96 4.80 24.46
CA PRO A 498 8.31 4.24 24.67
C PRO A 498 9.37 5.30 24.96
N GLY A 499 9.15 6.56 24.56
CA GLY A 499 10.01 7.69 24.92
C GLY A 499 9.86 8.17 26.37
N VAL A 500 8.80 7.74 27.07
CA VAL A 500 8.61 8.00 28.52
C VAL A 500 9.35 6.96 29.36
N SER A 501 9.33 5.70 28.93
CA SER A 501 10.09 4.61 29.56
C SER A 501 10.45 3.53 28.54
N PRO A 502 11.72 3.08 28.48
CA PRO A 502 12.11 1.96 27.62
C PRO A 502 11.36 0.66 27.90
N ALA A 503 10.87 0.46 29.13
CA ALA A 503 10.08 -0.70 29.52
C ALA A 503 8.71 -0.74 28.80
N ASN A 504 8.25 0.39 28.27
CA ASN A 504 7.02 0.48 27.50
C ASN A 504 7.18 0.01 26.05
N TYR A 505 8.38 -0.38 25.62
CA TYR A 505 8.61 -0.85 24.26
C TYR A 505 7.91 -2.20 24.01
N ASN A 506 6.76 -2.12 23.35
CA ASN A 506 5.97 -3.27 22.92
C ASN A 506 5.40 -2.98 21.54
N MET A 507 5.88 -3.69 20.52
CA MET A 507 5.54 -3.37 19.13
C MET A 507 4.05 -3.55 18.81
N TYR A 508 3.41 -4.56 19.42
CA TYR A 508 1.98 -4.79 19.27
C TYR A 508 1.16 -3.59 19.75
N GLN A 509 1.50 -3.08 20.93
CA GLN A 509 0.86 -1.90 21.51
C GLN A 509 1.17 -0.63 20.71
N ILE A 510 2.43 -0.42 20.35
CA ILE A 510 2.88 0.76 19.60
C ILE A 510 2.12 0.85 18.27
N TYR A 511 1.93 -0.26 17.56
CA TYR A 511 1.20 -0.29 16.29
C TYR A 511 -0.24 0.22 16.40
N TYR A 512 -1.00 -0.25 17.40
CA TYR A 512 -2.38 0.19 17.59
C TYR A 512 -2.46 1.63 18.11
N ALA A 513 -1.65 1.96 19.11
CA ALA A 513 -1.63 3.31 19.68
C ALA A 513 -1.21 4.36 18.65
N THR A 514 -0.29 4.04 17.73
CA THR A 514 0.09 4.94 16.64
C THR A 514 -1.10 5.31 15.77
N GLN A 515 -1.93 4.33 15.35
CA GLN A 515 -3.10 4.62 14.53
C GLN A 515 -4.10 5.50 15.28
N VAL A 516 -4.33 5.23 16.56
CA VAL A 516 -5.21 6.05 17.40
C VAL A 516 -4.71 7.49 17.47
N MET A 517 -3.45 7.68 17.83
CA MET A 517 -2.86 9.00 18.01
C MET A 517 -2.77 9.75 16.68
N HIS A 518 -2.50 9.05 15.57
CA HIS A 518 -2.52 9.62 14.22
C HIS A 518 -3.90 10.17 13.86
N HIS A 519 -4.97 9.40 14.14
CA HIS A 519 -6.33 9.87 13.90
C HIS A 519 -6.73 11.04 14.79
N MET A 520 -6.25 11.09 16.04
CA MET A 520 -6.49 12.21 16.95
C MET A 520 -5.85 13.52 16.48
N CYS A 521 -4.85 13.47 15.59
CA CYS A 521 -4.14 14.64 15.04
C CYS A 521 -3.50 15.53 16.13
N GLY A 522 -2.98 16.69 15.72
CA GLY A 522 -2.51 17.76 16.61
C GLY A 522 -1.53 17.30 17.69
N GLU A 523 -1.67 17.83 18.91
CA GLU A 523 -0.76 17.55 20.02
C GLU A 523 -0.67 16.06 20.38
N ALA A 524 -1.77 15.31 20.25
CA ALA A 524 -1.74 13.87 20.51
C ALA A 524 -0.79 13.17 19.51
N TRP A 525 -0.88 13.55 18.23
CA TRP A 525 0.01 13.02 17.21
C TRP A 525 1.45 13.48 17.36
N ASP A 526 1.66 14.79 17.58
CA ASP A 526 3.01 15.35 17.73
C ASP A 526 3.73 14.73 18.93
N PHE A 527 3.05 14.56 20.06
CA PHE A 527 3.59 13.87 21.23
C PHE A 527 3.99 12.43 20.91
N TRP A 528 3.16 11.71 20.15
CA TRP A 528 3.41 10.29 19.85
C TRP A 528 4.51 10.10 18.81
N ASN A 529 4.45 10.85 17.72
CA ASN A 529 5.33 10.67 16.58
C ASN A 529 6.69 11.35 16.78
N LEU A 530 6.70 12.59 17.28
CA LEU A 530 7.91 13.40 17.49
C LEU A 530 8.45 13.28 18.93
N GLY A 531 7.59 12.92 19.87
CA GLY A 531 7.96 12.62 21.25
C GLY A 531 7.52 13.69 22.25
N PRO A 532 7.74 13.44 23.56
CA PRO A 532 7.51 14.43 24.60
C PRO A 532 8.32 15.70 24.37
N GLU A 533 7.70 16.84 24.60
CA GLU A 533 8.35 18.14 24.50
C GLU A 533 9.07 18.49 25.82
N VAL A 534 10.36 18.79 25.74
CA VAL A 534 11.16 19.28 26.86
C VAL A 534 11.87 20.54 26.41
N ALA A 535 11.58 21.66 27.07
CA ALA A 535 12.12 22.98 26.74
C ALA A 535 11.94 23.38 25.25
N GLY A 536 10.75 23.16 24.70
CA GLY A 536 10.41 23.52 23.31
C GLY A 536 10.93 22.55 22.24
N VAL A 537 11.57 21.44 22.63
CA VAL A 537 12.13 20.46 21.70
C VAL A 537 11.51 19.08 21.96
N ARG A 538 10.97 18.47 20.89
CA ARG A 538 10.48 17.09 20.93
C ARG A 538 11.59 16.11 20.63
N LYS A 539 11.72 15.09 21.47
CA LYS A 539 12.72 14.01 21.34
C LYS A 539 12.11 12.69 21.75
N ASN A 540 12.74 11.61 21.30
CA ASN A 540 12.34 10.24 21.64
C ASN A 540 10.92 9.88 21.18
N GLY A 541 10.46 10.44 20.07
CA GLY A 541 9.22 10.03 19.42
C GLY A 541 9.30 8.61 18.86
N VAL A 542 8.13 8.00 18.62
CA VAL A 542 8.07 6.62 18.09
C VAL A 542 8.85 6.46 16.78
N ARG A 543 8.76 7.43 15.86
CA ARG A 543 9.52 7.41 14.59
C ARG A 543 11.02 7.25 14.84
N ASP A 544 11.59 8.11 15.68
CA ASP A 544 13.02 8.17 15.91
C ASP A 544 13.51 6.93 16.68
N ILE A 545 12.70 6.44 17.63
CA ILE A 545 12.97 5.19 18.35
C ILE A 545 13.00 3.99 17.40
N LEU A 546 12.05 3.89 16.47
CA LEU A 546 12.02 2.79 15.50
C LEU A 546 13.20 2.86 14.53
N ILE A 547 13.57 4.03 14.03
CA ILE A 547 14.77 4.21 13.20
C ILE A 547 16.02 3.72 13.96
N ALA A 548 16.18 4.14 15.21
CA ALA A 548 17.33 3.78 16.03
C ALA A 548 17.40 2.27 16.37
N LYS A 549 16.26 1.59 16.46
CA LYS A 549 16.18 0.15 16.77
C LYS A 549 16.27 -0.77 15.55
N GLN A 550 16.25 -0.23 14.33
CA GLN A 550 16.37 -1.06 13.13
C GLN A 550 17.76 -1.71 13.07
N VAL A 551 17.80 -3.01 12.76
CA VAL A 551 19.05 -3.72 12.54
C VAL A 551 19.76 -3.16 11.29
N GLN A 552 20.93 -2.57 11.46
CA GLN A 552 21.67 -1.90 10.38
C GLN A 552 22.56 -2.83 9.54
N GLY A 553 22.75 -4.08 9.96
CA GLY A 553 23.63 -5.04 9.27
C GLY A 553 25.12 -4.80 9.46
N ALA A 554 25.53 -3.92 10.40
CA ALA A 554 26.94 -3.66 10.69
C ALA A 554 27.67 -4.86 11.36
N ASP A 555 26.93 -5.70 12.08
CA ASP A 555 27.41 -6.98 12.58
C ASP A 555 27.29 -8.03 11.46
N PRO A 556 28.41 -8.61 10.98
CA PRO A 556 28.37 -9.65 9.94
C PRO A 556 27.51 -10.85 10.31
N LYS A 557 27.34 -11.16 11.61
CA LYS A 557 26.48 -12.25 12.08
C LYS A 557 24.99 -11.95 11.94
N LYS A 558 24.62 -10.67 11.80
CA LYS A 558 23.24 -10.18 11.67
C LYS A 558 22.96 -9.56 10.31
N ILE A 559 23.85 -9.71 9.34
CA ILE A 559 23.68 -9.11 8.00
C ILE A 559 22.37 -9.56 7.34
N MET A 560 21.98 -10.83 7.52
CA MET A 560 20.72 -11.38 7.01
C MET A 560 19.49 -10.81 7.74
N LEU A 561 19.67 -10.14 8.88
CA LEU A 561 18.60 -9.47 9.63
C LEU A 561 18.53 -7.98 9.33
N SER A 562 19.40 -7.46 8.47
CA SER A 562 19.45 -6.04 8.13
C SER A 562 18.11 -5.54 7.62
N GLY A 563 17.63 -4.42 8.16
CA GLY A 563 16.34 -3.81 7.84
C GLY A 563 15.17 -4.27 8.73
N SER A 564 15.37 -5.27 9.58
CA SER A 564 14.33 -5.80 10.49
C SER A 564 14.37 -5.19 11.90
N TRP A 565 13.38 -5.56 12.72
CA TRP A 565 13.31 -5.22 14.14
C TRP A 565 13.21 -6.48 15.00
N ASP A 566 13.94 -6.47 16.12
CA ASP A 566 13.89 -7.55 17.09
C ASP A 566 12.49 -7.65 17.73
N ALA A 567 12.01 -8.88 17.90
CA ALA A 567 10.75 -9.13 18.60
C ALA A 567 10.98 -9.00 20.10
N LEU A 568 10.43 -7.93 20.70
CA LEU A 568 10.60 -7.60 22.12
C LEU A 568 9.24 -7.37 22.79
N GLY A 569 9.17 -7.71 24.08
CA GLY A 569 8.01 -7.49 24.92
C GLY A 569 6.93 -8.57 24.76
N ALA A 570 5.74 -8.28 25.28
CA ALA A 570 4.61 -9.21 25.18
C ALA A 570 4.23 -9.42 23.70
N HIS A 571 3.89 -10.66 23.34
CA HIS A 571 3.60 -11.14 21.96
C HIS A 571 4.82 -11.35 21.06
N ALA A 572 6.06 -11.12 21.53
CA ALA A 572 7.27 -11.41 20.78
C ALA A 572 7.32 -12.87 20.30
N ASP A 573 7.08 -13.83 21.20
CA ASP A 573 7.10 -15.26 20.88
C ASP A 573 5.87 -15.74 20.08
N ALA A 574 4.84 -14.90 19.92
CA ALA A 574 3.66 -15.25 19.13
C ALA A 574 3.90 -14.93 17.63
N GLY A 575 4.30 -13.69 17.34
CA GLY A 575 4.47 -13.20 15.98
C GLY A 575 5.92 -13.15 15.47
N GLY A 576 6.90 -13.28 16.35
CA GLY A 576 8.33 -13.25 16.01
C GLY A 576 8.77 -11.97 15.30
N ARG A 577 9.94 -12.06 14.65
CA ARG A 577 10.57 -10.95 13.91
C ARG A 577 9.74 -10.47 12.73
N ILE A 578 9.00 -11.36 12.06
CA ILE A 578 8.12 -11.01 10.95
C ILE A 578 7.04 -10.03 11.40
N MET A 579 6.33 -10.33 12.50
CA MET A 579 5.33 -9.42 13.05
C MET A 579 5.97 -8.10 13.52
N ALA A 580 7.07 -8.18 14.28
CA ALA A 580 7.72 -6.98 14.82
C ALA A 580 8.19 -6.03 13.70
N THR A 581 8.79 -6.58 12.65
CA THR A 581 9.25 -5.81 11.48
C THR A 581 8.07 -5.23 10.71
N SER A 582 7.02 -6.02 10.46
CA SER A 582 5.82 -5.54 9.79
C SER A 582 5.17 -4.37 10.53
N MET A 583 4.97 -4.51 11.84
CA MET A 583 4.37 -3.48 12.67
C MET A 583 5.23 -2.22 12.78
N ALA A 584 6.56 -2.35 12.83
CA ALA A 584 7.47 -1.21 12.82
C ALA A 584 7.37 -0.43 11.49
N LEU A 585 7.31 -1.15 10.36
CA LEU A 585 7.08 -0.53 9.05
C LEU A 585 5.73 0.16 9.02
N LEU A 586 4.63 -0.55 9.26
CA LEU A 586 3.28 0.01 9.20
C LEU A 586 3.08 1.21 10.15
N THR A 587 3.83 1.27 11.26
CA THR A 587 3.88 2.42 12.16
C THR A 587 4.53 3.64 11.51
N MET A 588 5.65 3.45 10.81
CA MET A 588 6.33 4.53 10.06
C MET A 588 5.65 4.87 8.72
N GLU A 589 4.76 4.02 8.22
CA GLU A 589 4.01 4.24 6.97
C GLU A 589 2.62 4.85 7.20
N VAL A 590 2.24 5.06 8.47
CA VAL A 590 0.89 5.47 8.87
C VAL A 590 0.44 6.78 8.22
N TYR A 591 1.38 7.70 7.97
CA TYR A 591 1.14 9.05 7.44
C TYR A 591 0.31 9.05 6.15
N TYR A 592 0.62 8.12 5.25
CA TYR A 592 0.00 7.99 3.94
C TYR A 592 -0.86 6.73 3.80
N ARG A 593 -0.67 5.73 4.68
CA ARG A 593 -1.44 4.48 4.66
C ARG A 593 -2.90 4.72 5.06
N HIS A 594 -3.11 5.57 6.07
CA HIS A 594 -4.41 5.82 6.70
C HIS A 594 -4.67 7.32 6.79
N LEU A 595 -5.47 7.89 5.87
CA LEU A 595 -5.81 9.31 5.93
C LEU A 595 -6.44 9.68 7.29
N PRO A 596 -5.98 10.73 7.99
CA PRO A 596 -6.48 11.06 9.32
C PRO A 596 -7.99 11.29 9.33
N LEU A 597 -8.70 10.63 10.27
CA LEU A 597 -10.15 10.69 10.35
C LEU A 597 -10.66 12.04 10.83
N TYR A 598 -9.94 12.69 11.76
CA TYR A 598 -10.43 13.88 12.46
C TYR A 598 -9.77 15.20 12.05
N ARG A 599 -9.11 15.25 10.89
CA ARG A 599 -8.35 16.44 10.46
C ARG A 599 -9.21 17.71 10.43
N ARG A 600 -10.50 17.59 10.08
CA ARG A 600 -11.44 18.72 10.04
C ARG A 600 -11.90 19.14 11.44
N GLU A 601 -12.21 18.18 12.31
CA GLU A 601 -12.76 18.45 13.64
C GLU A 601 -11.70 18.88 14.66
N MET A 602 -10.47 18.39 14.50
CA MET A 602 -9.35 18.61 15.43
C MET A 602 -8.37 19.70 14.98
N GLY A 603 -8.61 20.34 13.83
CA GLY A 603 -7.86 21.52 13.39
C GLY A 603 -6.40 21.21 13.06
N GLY A 604 -6.14 20.81 11.82
CA GLY A 604 -4.78 20.56 11.33
C GLY A 604 -4.56 21.09 9.91
N ALA A 605 -4.69 22.39 9.73
CA ALA A 605 -3.93 23.10 8.70
C ALA A 605 -2.97 24.03 9.46
N LYS A 606 -1.70 23.64 9.50
CA LYS A 606 -0.62 24.62 9.53
C LYS A 606 -0.15 24.81 8.11
#